data_AF-A0A498MLY7-F1
#
_entry.id   AF-A0A498MLY7-F1
#
_cell.length_a   1.000
_cell.length_b   1.000
_cell.length_c   1.000
_cell.angle_alpha   90.00
_cell.angle_beta   90.00
_cell.angle_gamma   90.00
#
_symmetry.space_group_name_H-M   'P 1'
#
loop_
_entity.id
_entity.type
_entity.pdbx_description
1 polymer ?
#
loop_
_entity_poly.entity_id
_entity_poly.type
_entity_poly.pdbx_seq_one_letter_code
_entity_poly.pdbx_strand_id
1 'polypeptide(L)'
;MVELKELIMSHLKDNSNLEQLTKDMMNLKQETEYLLKNKEQMSKELQEAREELKELKSTFRRQITEIKAKMQEELSVLKSELQKKDELINNMKEQLLLDSSSKGSHVKHLTCLEIPTDNRQSPAVDEPHSSSDPQTKNNSTAPDNPTKTEALILIDSNGKYVNEKLLFPKMKAQKMWCPNTSKALQILSNKNLNETYKHIIIHTGTNDLRVTKGNVDSVLREVAIRASERFPEAKITLSTLLPRSDVPFHVIQGNNVELSRTCALIPNVHLAHHKDIRPHHMYDYIHLNKKGVQLFARVLKSTALAESEDQRKACHGI
;
A
#
# COMPACT_ATOMS: atom_id res chain seq x y z
N MET A 1 41.71 3.73 -55.72
CA MET A 1 40.27 3.50 -56.01
C MET A 1 39.46 3.12 -54.77
N VAL A 2 40.07 2.51 -53.73
CA VAL A 2 39.39 2.13 -52.48
C VAL A 2 39.03 3.34 -51.61
N GLU A 3 39.93 4.32 -51.47
CA GLU A 3 39.72 5.52 -50.63
C GLU A 3 38.58 6.43 -51.12
N LEU A 4 38.41 6.59 -52.42
CA LEU A 4 37.32 7.40 -52.99
C LEU A 4 35.94 6.79 -52.71
N LYS A 5 35.85 5.46 -52.65
CA LYS A 5 34.60 4.74 -52.39
C LYS A 5 34.20 4.83 -50.92
N GLU A 6 35.16 4.77 -50.00
CA GLU A 6 34.90 5.01 -48.57
C GLU A 6 34.47 6.45 -48.29
N LEU A 7 35.10 7.43 -48.94
CA LEU A 7 34.75 8.85 -48.78
C LEU A 7 33.35 9.17 -49.32
N ILE A 8 32.94 8.56 -50.44
CA ILE A 8 31.58 8.70 -50.99
C ILE A 8 30.56 8.02 -50.06
N MET A 9 30.88 6.84 -49.52
CA MET A 9 30.00 6.12 -48.60
C MET A 9 29.84 6.84 -47.26
N SER A 10 30.89 7.49 -46.74
CA SER A 10 30.79 8.30 -45.52
C SER A 10 29.93 9.54 -45.76
N HIS A 11 30.12 10.26 -46.88
CA HIS A 11 29.30 11.43 -47.21
C HIS A 11 27.81 11.11 -47.42
N LEU A 12 27.50 9.98 -48.06
CA LEU A 12 26.11 9.52 -48.22
C LEU A 12 25.47 9.14 -46.88
N LYS A 13 26.24 8.53 -45.97
CA LYS A 13 25.80 8.18 -44.62
C LYS A 13 25.58 9.41 -43.75
N ASP A 14 26.46 10.42 -43.86
CA ASP A 14 26.33 11.69 -43.15
C ASP A 14 25.12 12.51 -43.64
N ASN A 15 24.83 12.51 -44.95
CA ASN A 15 23.63 13.12 -45.48
C ASN A 15 22.34 12.41 -45.03
N SER A 16 22.33 11.08 -45.01
CA SER A 16 21.19 10.30 -44.49
C SER A 16 20.96 10.54 -42.98
N ASN A 17 22.03 10.68 -42.20
CA ASN A 17 21.94 11.00 -40.78
C ASN A 17 21.41 12.43 -40.56
N LEU A 18 21.79 13.39 -41.42
CA LEU A 18 21.34 14.77 -41.35
C LEU A 18 19.85 14.92 -41.71
N GLU A 19 19.37 14.21 -42.72
CA GLU A 19 17.94 14.16 -43.06
C GLU A 19 17.10 13.54 -41.93
N GLN A 20 17.58 12.44 -41.34
CA GLN A 20 16.92 11.79 -40.20
C GLN A 20 16.87 12.71 -38.98
N LEU A 21 17.97 13.40 -38.66
CA LEU A 21 18.03 14.37 -37.57
C LEU A 21 17.07 15.55 -37.79
N THR A 22 16.94 16.02 -39.03
CA THR A 22 16.00 17.09 -39.39
C THR A 22 14.56 16.65 -39.16
N LYS A 23 14.23 15.42 -39.54
CA LYS A 23 12.90 14.83 -39.32
C LYS A 23 12.60 14.66 -37.83
N ASP A 24 13.57 14.20 -37.05
CA ASP A 24 13.42 14.03 -35.60
C ASP A 24 13.25 15.38 -34.89
N MET A 25 13.97 16.41 -35.33
CA MET A 25 13.83 17.77 -34.80
C MET A 25 12.43 18.36 -35.11
N MET A 26 11.89 18.10 -36.30
CA MET A 26 10.55 18.54 -36.68
C MET A 26 9.47 17.82 -35.85
N ASN A 27 9.60 16.51 -35.65
CA ASN A 27 8.71 15.72 -34.80
C ASN A 27 8.76 16.20 -33.34
N LEU A 28 9.96 16.42 -32.81
CA LEU A 28 10.16 16.90 -31.45
C LEU A 28 9.54 18.28 -31.25
N LYS A 29 9.70 19.19 -32.22
CA LYS A 29 9.07 20.52 -32.20
C LYS A 29 7.55 20.41 -32.13
N GLN A 30 6.97 19.57 -32.97
CA GLN A 30 5.52 19.34 -33.00
C GLN A 30 5.01 18.73 -31.67
N GLU A 31 5.76 17.80 -31.09
CA GLU A 31 5.45 17.20 -29.79
C GLU A 31 5.54 18.25 -28.66
N THR A 32 6.55 19.12 -28.66
CA THR A 32 6.65 20.20 -27.67
C THR A 32 5.50 21.20 -27.77
N GLU A 33 5.06 21.56 -28.98
CA GLU A 33 3.92 22.46 -29.17
C GLU A 33 2.60 21.82 -28.69
N TYR A 34 2.41 20.53 -28.96
CA TYR A 34 1.27 19.77 -28.45
C TYR A 34 1.26 19.72 -26.92
N LEU A 35 2.39 19.40 -26.30
CA LEU A 35 2.54 19.35 -24.84
C LEU A 35 2.29 20.72 -24.19
N LEU A 36 2.73 21.80 -24.83
CA LEU A 36 2.49 23.16 -24.34
C LEU A 36 0.99 23.49 -24.32
N LYS A 37 0.27 23.21 -25.42
CA LYS A 37 -1.18 23.39 -25.49
C LYS A 37 -1.91 22.54 -24.46
N ASN A 38 -1.50 21.29 -24.29
CA ASN A 38 -2.10 20.41 -23.28
C ASN A 38 -1.85 20.91 -21.86
N LYS A 39 -0.66 21.43 -21.56
CA LYS A 39 -0.34 22.05 -20.26
C LYS A 39 -1.23 23.27 -19.99
N GLU A 40 -1.41 24.15 -20.97
CA GLU A 40 -2.29 25.31 -20.84
C GLU A 40 -3.75 24.90 -20.59
N GLN A 41 -4.24 23.90 -21.33
CA GLN A 41 -5.59 23.36 -21.16
C GLN A 41 -5.78 22.79 -19.75
N MET A 42 -4.88 21.92 -19.30
CA MET A 42 -4.90 21.37 -17.94
C MET A 42 -4.84 22.46 -16.87
N SER A 43 -4.10 23.55 -17.11
CA SER A 43 -4.04 24.67 -16.18
C SER A 43 -5.37 25.42 -16.08
N LYS A 44 -6.12 25.52 -17.19
CA LYS A 44 -7.46 26.14 -17.20
C LYS A 44 -8.46 25.27 -16.43
N GLU A 45 -8.51 23.97 -16.73
CA GLU A 45 -9.39 23.01 -16.05
C GLU A 45 -9.12 22.97 -14.54
N LEU A 46 -7.84 23.01 -14.14
CA LEU A 46 -7.46 23.06 -12.73
C LEU A 46 -7.91 24.37 -12.04
N GLN A 47 -7.92 25.49 -12.75
CA GLN A 47 -8.41 26.75 -12.21
C GLN A 47 -9.94 26.74 -12.07
N GLU A 48 -10.64 26.19 -13.05
CA GLU A 48 -12.10 26.04 -13.03
C GLU A 48 -12.55 25.14 -11.87
N ALA A 49 -11.95 23.96 -11.72
CA ALA A 49 -12.23 23.05 -10.62
C ALA A 49 -11.95 23.68 -9.23
N ARG A 50 -10.98 24.59 -9.13
CA ARG A 50 -10.71 25.32 -7.88
C ARG A 50 -11.80 26.32 -7.54
N GLU A 51 -12.34 27.03 -8.53
CA GLU A 51 -13.44 27.96 -8.30
C GLU A 51 -14.73 27.20 -7.97
N GLU A 52 -15.04 26.09 -8.65
CA GLU A 52 -16.17 25.22 -8.31
C GLU A 52 -16.07 24.71 -6.86
N LEU A 53 -14.88 24.26 -6.44
CA LEU A 53 -14.67 23.80 -5.07
C LEU A 53 -14.86 24.92 -4.03
N LYS A 54 -14.44 26.13 -4.37
CA LYS A 54 -14.61 27.32 -3.51
C LYS A 54 -16.08 27.69 -3.38
N GLU A 55 -16.83 27.65 -4.47
CA GLU A 55 -18.27 27.89 -4.48
C GLU A 55 -19.00 26.81 -3.67
N LEU A 56 -18.70 25.53 -3.90
CA LEU A 56 -19.28 24.40 -3.16
C LEU A 56 -19.03 24.54 -1.66
N LYS A 57 -17.79 24.87 -1.26
CA LYS A 57 -17.42 25.11 0.13
C LYS A 57 -18.19 26.28 0.75
N SER A 58 -18.42 27.35 -0.01
CA SER A 58 -19.22 28.49 0.44
C SER A 58 -20.68 28.11 0.68
N THR A 59 -21.26 27.31 -0.21
CA THR A 59 -22.63 26.79 -0.10
C THR A 59 -22.80 25.90 1.11
N PHE A 60 -21.88 24.96 1.34
CA PHE A 60 -21.90 24.11 2.52
C PHE A 60 -21.79 24.92 3.82
N ARG A 61 -20.91 25.93 3.87
CA ARG A 61 -20.80 26.81 5.03
C ARG A 61 -22.12 27.53 5.32
N ARG A 62 -22.80 28.04 4.28
CA ARG A 62 -24.10 28.69 4.44
C ARG A 62 -25.16 27.73 4.99
N GLN A 63 -25.25 26.52 4.42
CA GLN A 63 -26.20 25.50 4.89
C GLN A 63 -25.93 25.09 6.34
N ILE A 64 -24.67 24.88 6.72
CA ILE A 64 -24.30 24.53 8.11
C ILE A 64 -24.73 25.64 9.08
N THR A 65 -24.48 26.91 8.72
CA THR A 65 -24.90 28.05 9.57
C THR A 65 -26.42 28.13 9.70
N GLU A 66 -27.15 27.90 8.62
CA GLU A 66 -28.62 27.92 8.63
C GLU A 66 -29.20 26.79 9.48
N ILE A 67 -28.70 25.56 9.31
CA ILE A 67 -29.11 24.41 10.13
C ILE A 67 -28.80 24.68 11.61
N LYS A 68 -27.61 25.22 11.91
CA LYS A 68 -27.23 25.56 13.28
C LYS A 68 -28.17 26.59 13.89
N ALA A 69 -28.57 27.62 13.13
CA ALA A 69 -29.50 28.65 13.60
C ALA A 69 -30.88 28.06 13.90
N LYS A 70 -31.45 27.26 12.97
CA LYS A 70 -32.74 26.58 13.17
C LYS A 70 -32.72 25.65 14.39
N MET A 71 -31.67 24.85 14.53
CA MET A 71 -31.51 23.95 15.66
C MET A 71 -31.40 24.72 16.99
N GLN A 72 -30.74 25.87 17.00
CA GLN A 72 -30.62 26.71 18.21
C GLN A 72 -31.97 27.34 18.59
N GLU A 73 -32.79 27.71 17.61
CA GLU A 73 -34.15 28.21 17.82
C GLU A 73 -35.05 27.12 18.40
N GLU A 74 -35.06 25.92 17.82
CA GLU A 74 -35.82 24.76 18.32
C GLU A 74 -35.43 24.39 19.76
N LEU A 75 -34.12 24.37 20.07
CA LEU A 75 -33.64 24.13 21.43
C LEU A 75 -34.11 25.19 22.41
N SER A 76 -34.18 26.46 21.99
CA SER A 76 -34.69 27.55 22.84
C SER A 76 -36.18 27.38 23.14
N VAL A 77 -36.98 27.01 22.14
CA VAL A 77 -38.42 26.73 22.31
C VAL A 77 -38.62 25.56 23.28
N LEU A 78 -37.94 24.44 23.04
CA LEU A 78 -38.05 23.24 23.86
C LEU A 78 -37.65 23.50 25.32
N LYS A 79 -36.59 24.29 25.55
CA LYS A 79 -36.17 24.70 26.89
C LYS A 79 -37.24 25.52 27.60
N SER A 80 -37.91 26.43 26.90
CA SER A 80 -38.99 27.24 27.49
C SER A 80 -40.22 26.40 27.83
N GLU A 81 -40.57 25.41 27.01
CA GLU A 81 -41.67 24.49 27.29
C GLU A 81 -41.38 23.59 28.49
N LEU A 82 -40.13 23.11 28.60
CA LEU A 82 -39.69 22.33 29.74
C LEU A 82 -39.81 23.14 31.04
N GLN A 83 -39.37 24.39 31.03
CA GLN A 83 -39.50 25.29 32.18
C GLN A 83 -40.97 25.49 32.58
N LYS A 84 -41.88 25.70 31.62
CA LYS A 84 -43.32 25.81 31.90
C LYS A 84 -43.89 24.53 32.51
N LYS A 85 -43.42 23.36 32.06
CA LYS A 85 -43.83 22.07 32.64
C LYS A 85 -43.29 21.90 34.06
N ASP A 86 -42.05 22.30 34.33
CA ASP A 86 -41.48 22.26 35.67
C ASP A 86 -42.24 23.18 36.64
N GLU A 87 -42.61 24.39 36.21
CA GLU A 87 -43.46 25.31 36.97
C GLU A 87 -44.84 24.69 37.26
N LEU A 88 -45.46 24.06 36.27
CA LEU A 88 -46.73 23.34 36.45
C LEU A 88 -46.60 22.18 37.46
N ILE A 89 -45.53 21.38 37.34
CA ILE A 89 -45.25 20.27 38.26
C ILE A 89 -45.08 20.79 39.69
N ASN A 90 -44.37 21.90 39.88
CA ASN A 90 -44.19 22.50 41.20
C ASN A 90 -45.52 23.00 41.77
N ASN A 91 -46.34 23.69 40.97
CA ASN A 91 -47.68 24.13 41.37
C ASN A 91 -48.58 22.94 41.76
N MET A 92 -48.54 21.84 41.01
CA MET A 92 -49.30 20.62 41.33
C MET A 92 -48.79 19.94 42.62
N LYS A 93 -47.48 19.91 42.84
CA LYS A 93 -46.89 19.42 44.09
C LYS A 93 -47.35 20.25 45.29
N GLU A 94 -47.40 21.57 45.16
CA GLU A 94 -47.90 22.47 46.19
C GLU A 94 -49.39 22.23 46.49
N GLN A 95 -50.23 22.02 45.46
CA GLN A 95 -51.63 21.62 45.64
C GLN A 95 -51.79 20.28 46.36
N LEU A 96 -51.00 19.26 45.98
CA LEU A 96 -51.00 17.95 46.66
C LEU A 96 -50.54 18.05 48.12
N LEU A 97 -49.57 18.92 48.43
CA LEU A 97 -49.14 19.21 49.79
C LEU A 97 -50.26 19.85 50.62
N LEU A 98 -51.04 20.76 50.03
CA LEU A 98 -52.20 21.38 50.68
C LEU A 98 -53.35 20.39 50.93
N ASP A 99 -53.65 19.51 49.98
CA ASP A 99 -54.70 18.48 50.13
C ASP A 99 -54.31 17.37 51.13
N SER A 100 -53.01 17.10 51.29
CA SER A 100 -52.50 16.13 52.28
C SER A 100 -52.60 16.63 53.73
N SER A 101 -52.91 17.91 53.97
CA SER A 101 -53.15 18.48 55.30
C SER A 101 -54.56 18.17 55.85
N SER A 102 -55.39 17.42 55.12
CA SER A 102 -56.76 17.04 55.49
C SER A 102 -56.97 15.52 55.41
N LYS A 103 -56.20 14.76 56.21
CA LYS A 103 -56.64 13.60 57.03
C LYS A 103 -55.42 12.88 57.58
N GLY A 104 -55.24 12.98 58.89
CA GLY A 104 -54.12 12.39 59.61
C GLY A 104 -54.30 10.92 60.00
N SER A 105 -53.13 10.34 60.28
CA SER A 105 -52.80 9.28 61.24
C SER A 105 -53.07 7.81 60.87
N HIS A 106 -52.02 7.09 60.43
CA HIS A 106 -51.19 6.21 61.29
C HIS A 106 -50.05 5.58 60.43
N VAL A 107 -48.75 5.95 60.61
CA VAL A 107 -47.75 5.31 61.52
C VAL A 107 -47.32 3.92 60.98
N LYS A 108 -46.05 3.58 60.60
CA LYS A 108 -44.76 3.65 61.35
C LYS A 108 -43.57 3.11 60.51
N HIS A 109 -42.37 3.72 60.67
CA HIS A 109 -41.01 3.11 60.80
C HIS A 109 -40.41 2.30 59.61
N LEU A 110 -39.10 2.27 59.27
CA LEU A 110 -37.85 2.86 59.77
C LEU A 110 -36.72 2.64 58.71
N THR A 111 -35.97 3.70 58.40
CA THR A 111 -34.50 3.87 58.20
C THR A 111 -33.57 2.76 57.66
N CYS A 112 -32.87 3.12 56.56
CA CYS A 112 -31.42 3.11 56.25
C CYS A 112 -30.51 1.92 56.64
N LEU A 113 -29.69 1.44 55.68
CA LEU A 113 -28.21 1.42 55.77
C LEU A 113 -27.54 0.84 54.50
N GLU A 114 -26.42 1.46 54.12
CA GLU A 114 -25.45 1.02 53.10
C GLU A 114 -24.70 -0.25 53.53
N ILE A 115 -24.25 -1.05 52.55
CA ILE A 115 -23.18 -2.04 52.70
C ILE A 115 -22.36 -2.10 51.41
N PRO A 116 -21.02 -2.00 51.48
CA PRO A 116 -20.11 -2.70 50.59
C PRO A 116 -19.44 -3.87 51.34
N THR A 117 -19.36 -5.05 50.72
CA THR A 117 -18.54 -6.16 51.23
C THR A 117 -17.83 -6.89 50.12
N ASP A 118 -16.55 -7.10 50.40
CA ASP A 118 -15.57 -7.86 49.64
C ASP A 118 -15.28 -9.18 50.39
N ASN A 119 -14.73 -10.14 49.64
CA ASN A 119 -13.96 -11.32 50.05
C ASN A 119 -14.59 -12.66 50.53
N ARG A 120 -14.20 -13.70 49.75
CA ARG A 120 -13.60 -15.01 50.11
C ARG A 120 -14.51 -16.15 50.66
N GLN A 121 -14.31 -17.45 50.40
CA GLN A 121 -13.40 -18.25 49.54
C GLN A 121 -13.68 -19.77 49.75
N SER A 122 -13.50 -20.59 48.68
CA SER A 122 -13.05 -22.02 48.64
C SER A 122 -14.01 -23.21 48.96
N PRO A 123 -13.64 -24.49 48.65
CA PRO A 123 -12.95 -25.07 47.46
C PRO A 123 -13.40 -26.52 47.03
N ALA A 124 -12.73 -27.06 45.99
CA ALA A 124 -12.28 -28.48 45.77
C ALA A 124 -13.28 -29.56 45.27
N VAL A 125 -12.97 -30.63 44.50
CA VAL A 125 -11.97 -31.15 43.51
C VAL A 125 -12.59 -32.49 42.97
N ASP A 126 -12.43 -32.87 41.68
CA ASP A 126 -12.03 -34.23 41.18
C ASP A 126 -12.44 -34.54 39.71
N GLU A 127 -11.43 -35.01 38.97
CA GLU A 127 -11.40 -35.69 37.64
C GLU A 127 -11.64 -37.23 37.86
N PRO A 128 -11.91 -38.12 36.85
CA PRO A 128 -11.00 -38.34 35.70
C PRO A 128 -11.53 -38.93 34.35
N HIS A 129 -10.73 -38.67 33.30
CA HIS A 129 -10.28 -39.53 32.17
C HIS A 129 -11.25 -40.39 31.31
N SER A 130 -11.13 -40.29 29.96
CA SER A 130 -10.56 -41.38 29.13
C SER A 130 -10.26 -40.97 27.68
N SER A 131 -9.20 -41.59 27.16
CA SER A 131 -8.47 -41.46 25.90
C SER A 131 -9.13 -42.11 24.67
N SER A 132 -8.79 -41.66 23.45
CA SER A 132 -8.43 -42.51 22.28
C SER A 132 -7.97 -41.65 21.07
N ASP A 133 -6.69 -41.77 20.73
CA ASP A 133 -6.00 -41.38 19.47
C ASP A 133 -5.95 -42.64 18.53
N PRO A 134 -5.24 -42.71 17.38
CA PRO A 134 -4.85 -41.75 16.34
C PRO A 134 -4.91 -42.32 14.88
N GLN A 135 -4.36 -41.54 13.93
CA GLN A 135 -3.70 -41.91 12.64
C GLN A 135 -4.51 -42.03 11.34
N THR A 136 -4.13 -41.20 10.34
CA THR A 136 -3.46 -41.74 9.14
C THR A 136 -2.49 -40.72 8.52
N LYS A 137 -1.22 -41.12 8.45
CA LYS A 137 -0.13 -40.49 7.70
C LYS A 137 -0.23 -40.90 6.23
N ASN A 138 0.10 -39.99 5.30
CA ASN A 138 0.59 -40.38 3.98
C ASN A 138 1.81 -39.51 3.64
N ASN A 139 2.99 -40.07 3.91
CA ASN A 139 4.27 -39.62 3.40
C ASN A 139 4.49 -40.31 2.04
N SER A 140 4.61 -39.53 0.97
CA SER A 140 5.29 -39.95 -0.26
C SER A 140 6.52 -39.07 -0.44
N THR A 141 7.66 -39.57 0.04
CA THR A 141 8.99 -39.06 -0.28
C THR A 141 9.42 -39.63 -1.63
N ALA A 142 9.33 -38.82 -2.69
CA ALA A 142 10.10 -39.03 -3.89
C ALA A 142 11.56 -38.59 -3.66
N PRO A 143 12.55 -39.16 -4.37
CA PRO A 143 13.97 -38.91 -4.10
C PRO A 143 14.35 -37.47 -4.47
N ASP A 144 15.08 -36.81 -3.56
CA ASP A 144 15.76 -35.53 -3.78
C ASP A 144 16.71 -35.64 -4.98
N ASN A 145 16.36 -34.94 -6.07
CA ASN A 145 17.32 -34.63 -7.11
C ASN A 145 18.21 -33.48 -6.61
N PRO A 146 19.53 -33.65 -6.54
CA PRO A 146 20.42 -32.60 -6.07
C PRO A 146 20.44 -31.44 -7.07
N THR A 147 20.14 -30.24 -6.55
CA THR A 147 20.47 -28.91 -7.11
C THR A 147 19.74 -28.45 -8.37
N LYS A 148 18.42 -28.28 -8.30
CA LYS A 148 17.75 -27.24 -9.11
C LYS A 148 17.57 -26.02 -8.23
N THR A 149 18.50 -25.07 -8.33
CA THR A 149 18.42 -23.79 -7.59
C THR A 149 17.02 -23.19 -7.79
N GLU A 150 16.36 -22.82 -6.69
CA GLU A 150 15.01 -22.28 -6.73
C GLU A 150 15.01 -20.76 -6.55
N ALA A 151 14.10 -20.07 -7.25
CA ALA A 151 13.81 -18.65 -7.08
C ALA A 151 12.36 -18.46 -6.63
N LEU A 152 12.12 -17.50 -5.74
CA LEU A 152 10.77 -17.10 -5.31
C LEU A 152 10.43 -15.73 -5.91
N ILE A 153 9.21 -15.58 -6.42
CA ILE A 153 8.71 -14.32 -6.95
C ILE A 153 7.39 -14.00 -6.26
N LEU A 154 7.39 -13.03 -5.35
CA LEU A 154 6.21 -12.49 -4.70
C LEU A 154 5.79 -11.22 -5.45
N ILE A 155 4.67 -11.26 -6.16
CA ILE A 155 4.31 -10.13 -7.04
C ILE A 155 2.82 -9.82 -7.13
N ASP A 156 2.50 -8.53 -7.20
CA ASP A 156 1.15 -8.01 -7.42
C ASP A 156 0.68 -8.13 -8.89
N SER A 157 -0.43 -7.45 -9.24
CA SER A 157 -1.06 -7.53 -10.58
C SER A 157 -0.15 -7.08 -11.70
N ASN A 158 0.81 -6.19 -11.45
CA ASN A 158 1.80 -5.77 -12.45
C ASN A 158 2.74 -6.91 -12.85
N GLY A 159 2.89 -7.91 -11.99
CA GLY A 159 3.63 -9.12 -12.30
C GLY A 159 2.90 -10.14 -13.12
N LYS A 160 1.58 -10.01 -13.37
CA LYS A 160 0.77 -11.06 -14.00
C LYS A 160 1.42 -11.61 -15.27
N TYR A 161 1.91 -10.73 -16.14
CA TYR A 161 2.51 -11.08 -17.43
C TYR A 161 4.05 -11.22 -17.41
N VAL A 162 4.68 -11.13 -16.24
CA VAL A 162 6.11 -11.42 -16.09
C VAL A 162 6.31 -12.94 -16.17
N ASN A 163 7.12 -13.38 -17.13
CA ASN A 163 7.43 -14.79 -17.35
C ASN A 163 8.63 -15.21 -16.49
N GLU A 164 8.36 -16.07 -15.50
CA GLU A 164 9.36 -16.56 -14.55
C GLU A 164 10.50 -17.35 -15.22
N LYS A 165 10.25 -18.08 -16.32
CA LYS A 165 11.28 -18.79 -17.07
C LYS A 165 12.23 -17.85 -17.81
N LEU A 166 11.76 -16.65 -18.19
CA LEU A 166 12.61 -15.64 -18.83
C LEU A 166 13.42 -14.84 -17.80
N LEU A 167 12.85 -14.61 -16.61
CA LEU A 167 13.58 -14.03 -15.48
C LEU A 167 14.71 -14.97 -15.03
N PHE A 168 14.41 -16.25 -14.85
CA PHE A 168 15.34 -17.25 -14.32
C PHE A 168 15.46 -18.47 -15.25
N PRO A 169 16.19 -18.38 -16.38
CA PRO A 169 16.23 -19.44 -17.39
C PRO A 169 16.92 -20.73 -16.95
N LYS A 170 17.83 -20.65 -15.96
CA LYS A 170 18.61 -21.79 -15.47
C LYS A 170 18.13 -22.33 -14.12
N MET A 171 17.00 -21.84 -13.62
CA MET A 171 16.51 -22.13 -12.27
C MET A 171 15.03 -22.49 -12.31
N LYS A 172 14.54 -23.15 -11.26
CA LYS A 172 13.10 -23.31 -11.06
C LYS A 172 12.59 -22.09 -10.31
N ALA A 173 11.62 -21.38 -10.88
CA ALA A 173 11.04 -20.20 -10.24
C ALA A 173 9.61 -20.49 -9.79
N GLN A 174 9.31 -20.23 -8.52
CA GLN A 174 7.98 -20.26 -7.95
C GLN A 174 7.44 -18.83 -7.87
N LYS A 175 6.38 -18.56 -8.63
CA LYS A 175 5.69 -17.28 -8.62
C LYS A 175 4.43 -17.36 -7.78
N MET A 176 4.28 -16.44 -6.84
CA MET A 176 3.15 -16.36 -5.92
C MET A 176 2.49 -15.00 -5.98
N TRP A 177 1.16 -15.02 -5.96
CA TRP A 177 0.35 -13.82 -5.89
C TRP A 177 0.56 -13.07 -4.56
N CYS A 178 0.96 -11.80 -4.65
CA CYS A 178 1.27 -10.96 -3.51
C CYS A 178 0.71 -9.54 -3.70
N PRO A 179 -0.61 -9.33 -3.47
CA PRO A 179 -1.30 -8.09 -3.80
C PRO A 179 -0.90 -6.89 -2.92
N ASN A 180 -0.43 -7.12 -1.69
CA ASN A 180 -0.13 -6.06 -0.72
C ASN A 180 0.98 -6.50 0.24
N THR A 181 1.46 -5.58 1.08
CA THR A 181 2.54 -5.84 2.04
C THR A 181 2.15 -6.86 3.11
N SER A 182 0.90 -6.82 3.59
CA SER A 182 0.38 -7.78 4.57
C SER A 182 0.49 -9.23 4.07
N LYS A 183 0.13 -9.47 2.80
CA LYS A 183 0.26 -10.79 2.20
C LYS A 183 1.72 -11.23 2.05
N ALA A 184 2.62 -10.29 1.72
CA ALA A 184 4.06 -10.57 1.66
C ALA A 184 4.57 -11.07 3.03
N LEU A 185 4.25 -10.35 4.11
CA LEU A 185 4.63 -10.73 5.47
C LEU A 185 4.04 -12.09 5.87
N GLN A 186 2.78 -12.38 5.51
CA GLN A 186 2.16 -13.67 5.75
C GLN A 186 2.92 -14.81 5.04
N ILE A 187 3.28 -14.61 3.77
CA ILE A 187 4.02 -15.62 2.99
C ILE A 187 5.41 -15.84 3.59
N LEU A 188 6.14 -14.77 3.88
CA LEU A 188 7.49 -14.84 4.45
C LEU A 188 7.52 -15.46 5.86
N SER A 189 6.42 -15.36 6.60
CA SER A 189 6.27 -15.97 7.93
C SER A 189 5.74 -17.42 7.89
N ASN A 190 5.41 -17.95 6.70
CA ASN A 190 4.92 -19.32 6.56
C ASN A 190 6.05 -20.33 6.78
N LYS A 191 5.93 -21.16 7.81
CA LYS A 191 6.91 -22.21 8.15
C LYS A 191 7.10 -23.27 7.07
N ASN A 192 6.10 -23.45 6.20
CA ASN A 192 6.14 -24.45 5.12
C ASN A 192 6.79 -23.91 3.83
N LEU A 193 7.22 -22.65 3.82
CA LEU A 193 7.88 -22.07 2.66
C LEU A 193 9.31 -22.64 2.54
N ASN A 194 9.66 -23.13 1.35
CA ASN A 194 11.00 -23.66 1.07
C ASN A 194 12.09 -22.66 1.47
N GLU A 195 13.07 -23.09 2.27
CA GLU A 195 14.18 -22.25 2.76
C GLU A 195 15.35 -22.16 1.78
N THR A 196 15.36 -22.98 0.72
CA THR A 196 16.51 -23.14 -0.19
C THR A 196 16.55 -22.15 -1.36
N TYR A 197 15.65 -21.17 -1.40
CA TYR A 197 15.64 -20.14 -2.46
C TYR A 197 16.97 -19.37 -2.47
N LYS A 198 17.57 -19.20 -3.65
CA LYS A 198 18.77 -18.36 -3.83
C LYS A 198 18.49 -16.96 -4.35
N HIS A 199 17.34 -16.77 -5.00
CA HIS A 199 16.87 -15.47 -5.43
C HIS A 199 15.42 -15.26 -5.01
N ILE A 200 15.12 -14.12 -4.42
CA ILE A 200 13.77 -13.76 -4.00
C ILE A 200 13.44 -12.39 -4.59
N ILE A 201 12.42 -12.30 -5.43
CA ILE A 201 11.90 -11.04 -5.95
C ILE A 201 10.62 -10.70 -5.17
N ILE A 202 10.54 -9.46 -4.68
CA ILE A 202 9.35 -8.94 -4.00
C ILE A 202 8.91 -7.65 -4.71
N HIS A 203 7.69 -7.64 -5.24
CA HIS A 203 7.06 -6.44 -5.76
C HIS A 203 5.61 -6.35 -5.27
N THR A 204 5.39 -5.40 -4.38
CA THR A 204 4.09 -5.11 -3.76
C THR A 204 4.11 -3.68 -3.21
N GLY A 205 3.04 -3.23 -2.54
CA GLY A 205 2.99 -1.94 -1.85
C GLY A 205 2.15 -0.88 -2.55
N THR A 206 1.93 -0.99 -3.86
CA THR A 206 1.14 0.01 -4.60
C THR A 206 -0.34 0.02 -4.18
N ASN A 207 -0.86 -1.10 -3.68
CA ASN A 207 -2.22 -1.20 -3.13
C ASN A 207 -2.32 -0.71 -1.68
N ASP A 208 -1.19 -0.65 -0.96
CA ASP A 208 -1.12 -0.19 0.42
C ASP A 208 -1.17 1.35 0.53
N LEU A 209 -0.85 2.07 -0.55
CA LEU A 209 -0.79 3.54 -0.61
C LEU A 209 -2.04 4.24 -0.07
N ARG A 210 -3.24 3.68 -0.28
CA ARG A 210 -4.49 4.27 0.24
C ARG A 210 -4.61 4.09 1.75
N VAL A 211 -4.29 2.90 2.25
CA VAL A 211 -4.45 2.54 3.66
C VAL A 211 -3.38 3.23 4.52
N THR A 212 -2.15 3.35 4.01
CA THR A 212 -1.03 3.98 4.71
C THR A 212 -0.97 5.51 4.53
N LYS A 213 -2.00 6.12 3.92
CA LYS A 213 -2.04 7.55 3.59
C LYS A 213 -0.80 8.01 2.81
N GLY A 214 -0.28 7.13 1.95
CA GLY A 214 0.89 7.39 1.12
C GLY A 214 2.24 7.05 1.76
N ASN A 215 2.33 6.53 2.98
CA ASN A 215 3.60 6.19 3.65
C ASN A 215 3.81 4.66 3.71
N VAL A 216 4.17 4.05 2.60
CA VAL A 216 4.32 2.59 2.44
C VAL A 216 5.77 2.13 2.71
N ASP A 217 6.73 3.04 2.63
CA ASP A 217 8.16 2.78 2.81
C ASP A 217 8.50 1.99 4.09
N SER A 218 7.93 2.38 5.24
CA SER A 218 8.16 1.70 6.53
C SER A 218 7.71 0.24 6.51
N VAL A 219 6.56 -0.05 5.89
CA VAL A 219 6.01 -1.40 5.82
C VAL A 219 6.77 -2.25 4.81
N LEU A 220 7.18 -1.68 3.68
CA LEU A 220 8.04 -2.36 2.71
C LEU A 220 9.44 -2.63 3.26
N ARG A 221 9.97 -1.74 4.12
CA ARG A 221 11.20 -1.99 4.86
C ARG A 221 11.06 -3.20 5.78
N GLU A 222 9.96 -3.33 6.51
CA GLU A 222 9.70 -4.52 7.34
C GLU A 222 9.62 -5.81 6.50
N VAL A 223 9.01 -5.75 5.32
CA VAL A 223 9.02 -6.87 4.36
C VAL A 223 10.44 -7.25 3.96
N ALA A 224 11.31 -6.26 3.70
CA ALA A 224 12.71 -6.49 3.34
C ALA A 224 13.51 -7.11 4.49
N ILE A 225 13.34 -6.61 5.72
CA ILE A 225 13.97 -7.16 6.93
C ILE A 225 13.54 -8.62 7.11
N ARG A 226 12.23 -8.88 7.07
CA ARG A 226 11.71 -10.24 7.25
C ARG A 226 12.24 -11.22 6.20
N ALA A 227 12.36 -10.77 4.95
CA ALA A 227 12.94 -11.59 3.90
C ALA A 227 14.43 -11.87 4.14
N SER A 228 15.19 -10.85 4.56
CA SER A 228 16.63 -10.96 4.84
C SER A 228 16.91 -11.90 6.02
N GLU A 229 16.17 -11.75 7.12
CA GLU A 229 16.27 -12.62 8.29
C GLU A 229 15.89 -14.07 7.97
N ARG A 230 14.85 -14.26 7.16
CA ARG A 230 14.36 -15.60 6.81
C ARG A 230 15.27 -16.31 5.82
N PHE A 231 15.93 -15.56 4.93
CA PHE A 231 16.74 -16.08 3.83
C PHE A 231 18.09 -15.37 3.76
N PRO A 232 18.98 -15.55 4.77
CA PRO A 232 20.25 -14.82 4.85
C PRO A 232 21.18 -15.08 3.66
N GLU A 233 21.12 -16.28 3.09
CA GLU A 233 21.95 -16.72 1.96
C GLU A 233 21.31 -16.41 0.59
N ALA A 234 20.09 -15.89 0.56
CA ALA A 234 19.40 -15.58 -0.69
C ALA A 234 19.67 -14.12 -1.08
N LYS A 235 19.77 -13.87 -2.37
CA LYS A 235 19.75 -12.50 -2.88
C LYS A 235 18.31 -12.02 -3.02
N ILE A 236 17.96 -11.00 -2.25
CA ILE A 236 16.62 -10.42 -2.22
C ILE A 236 16.58 -9.19 -3.12
N THR A 237 15.65 -9.18 -4.07
CA THR A 237 15.38 -8.04 -4.96
C THR A 237 14.04 -7.44 -4.57
N LEU A 238 14.08 -6.29 -3.90
CA LEU A 238 12.88 -5.51 -3.59
C LEU A 238 12.65 -4.49 -4.71
N SER A 239 11.53 -4.63 -5.41
CA SER A 239 11.13 -3.68 -6.44
C SER A 239 10.58 -2.41 -5.81
N THR A 240 11.04 -1.25 -6.29
CA THR A 240 10.40 0.02 -5.94
C THR A 240 8.97 0.09 -6.46
N LEU A 241 8.17 1.00 -5.88
CA LEU A 241 6.80 1.25 -6.31
C LEU A 241 6.80 1.75 -7.76
N LEU A 242 5.84 1.25 -8.55
CA LEU A 242 5.60 1.70 -9.91
C LEU A 242 4.75 2.97 -9.91
N PRO A 243 4.86 3.83 -10.95
CA PRO A 243 3.97 4.97 -11.13
C PRO A 243 2.50 4.52 -11.19
N ARG A 244 1.60 5.34 -10.66
CA ARG A 244 0.14 5.23 -10.83
C ARG A 244 -0.41 6.59 -11.18
N SER A 245 -1.41 6.69 -12.05
CA SER A 245 -1.98 8.01 -12.37
C SER A 245 -3.01 8.47 -11.34
N ASP A 246 -3.52 7.57 -10.48
CA ASP A 246 -4.41 7.92 -9.37
C ASP A 246 -3.67 8.32 -8.08
N VAL A 247 -2.33 8.33 -8.10
CA VAL A 247 -1.48 8.74 -6.97
C VAL A 247 -0.50 9.82 -7.43
N PRO A 248 -0.35 10.94 -6.71
CA PRO A 248 0.61 11.97 -7.08
C PRO A 248 2.04 11.44 -7.18
N PHE A 249 2.75 11.82 -8.26
CA PHE A 249 4.12 11.34 -8.53
C PHE A 249 5.08 11.55 -7.35
N HIS A 250 4.98 12.69 -6.65
CA HIS A 250 5.84 13.01 -5.52
C HIS A 250 5.65 12.04 -4.33
N VAL A 251 4.46 11.47 -4.15
CA VAL A 251 4.20 10.47 -3.09
C VAL A 251 4.95 9.17 -3.42
N ILE A 252 4.77 8.65 -4.64
CA ILE A 252 5.47 7.43 -5.09
C ILE A 252 6.98 7.62 -5.06
N GLN A 253 7.45 8.76 -5.59
CA GLN A 253 8.88 9.09 -5.62
C GLN A 253 9.45 9.25 -4.21
N GLY A 254 8.74 9.92 -3.30
CA GLY A 254 9.16 10.06 -1.90
C GLY A 254 9.36 8.72 -1.22
N ASN A 255 8.41 7.78 -1.37
CA ASN A 255 8.55 6.42 -0.85
C ASN A 255 9.75 5.69 -1.47
N ASN A 256 9.94 5.81 -2.79
CA ASN A 256 11.05 5.13 -3.46
C ASN A 256 12.42 5.67 -3.02
N VAL A 257 12.53 6.98 -2.78
CA VAL A 257 13.74 7.59 -2.20
C VAL A 257 13.98 7.09 -0.79
N GLU A 258 12.94 7.07 0.05
CA GLU A 258 13.05 6.62 1.43
C GLU A 258 13.37 5.11 1.55
N LEU A 259 12.79 4.28 0.68
CA LEU A 259 13.18 2.88 0.54
C LEU A 259 14.64 2.71 0.15
N SER A 260 15.13 3.54 -0.77
CA SER A 260 16.55 3.55 -1.17
C SER A 260 17.46 3.80 0.02
N ARG A 261 17.10 4.77 0.87
CA ARG A 261 17.86 5.12 2.07
C ARG A 261 17.80 4.02 3.13
N THR A 262 16.61 3.50 3.39
CA THR A 262 16.37 2.60 4.53
C THR A 262 16.73 1.15 4.27
N CYS A 263 16.64 0.69 3.02
CA CYS A 263 17.00 -0.68 2.64
C CYS A 263 18.49 -0.85 2.31
N ALA A 264 19.24 0.25 2.11
CA ALA A 264 20.69 0.18 1.84
C ALA A 264 21.50 -0.47 2.97
N LEU A 265 20.97 -0.47 4.19
CA LEU A 265 21.61 -1.06 5.37
C LEU A 265 21.15 -2.50 5.66
N ILE A 266 20.18 -3.02 4.90
CA ILE A 266 19.69 -4.39 5.10
C ILE A 266 20.62 -5.30 4.28
N PRO A 267 21.25 -6.32 4.90
CA PRO A 267 22.11 -7.24 4.17
C PRO A 267 21.31 -7.95 3.08
N ASN A 268 22.01 -8.45 2.06
CA ASN A 268 21.46 -9.29 0.98
C ASN A 268 20.21 -8.75 0.24
N VAL A 269 19.80 -7.50 0.47
CA VAL A 269 18.68 -6.81 -0.17
C VAL A 269 19.19 -5.81 -1.21
N HIS A 270 18.63 -5.89 -2.40
CA HIS A 270 18.95 -5.03 -3.53
C HIS A 270 17.67 -4.42 -4.10
N LEU A 271 17.71 -3.13 -4.40
CA LEU A 271 16.55 -2.44 -4.95
C LEU A 271 16.54 -2.48 -6.48
N ALA A 272 15.38 -2.87 -7.03
CA ALA A 272 15.09 -2.77 -8.45
C ALA A 272 14.36 -1.44 -8.71
N HIS A 273 15.11 -0.45 -9.20
CA HIS A 273 14.60 0.89 -9.51
C HIS A 273 14.05 0.98 -10.94
N HIS A 274 12.78 1.34 -11.08
CA HIS A 274 12.10 1.41 -12.38
C HIS A 274 12.15 2.79 -13.03
N LYS A 275 13.36 3.32 -13.22
CA LYS A 275 13.59 4.69 -13.70
C LYS A 275 13.04 4.99 -15.10
N ASP A 276 12.75 3.97 -15.91
CA ASP A 276 12.24 4.13 -17.28
C ASP A 276 10.73 3.89 -17.41
N ILE A 277 10.08 3.44 -16.33
CA ILE A 277 8.63 3.26 -16.32
C ILE A 277 7.96 4.61 -16.03
N ARG A 278 6.91 4.90 -16.79
CA ARG A 278 6.25 6.21 -16.89
C ARG A 278 4.74 6.01 -16.98
N PRO A 279 3.90 7.05 -16.74
CA PRO A 279 2.45 6.90 -16.80
C PRO A 279 1.91 6.31 -18.12
N HIS A 280 2.51 6.62 -19.28
CA HIS A 280 2.11 6.04 -20.57
C HIS A 280 2.40 4.53 -20.70
N HIS A 281 3.14 3.94 -19.76
CA HIS A 281 3.34 2.50 -19.67
C HIS A 281 2.20 1.80 -18.91
N MET A 282 1.20 2.53 -18.42
CA MET A 282 0.01 1.99 -17.75
C MET A 282 -1.18 1.97 -18.71
N TYR A 283 -1.89 0.83 -18.84
CA TYR A 283 -3.04 0.75 -19.76
C TYR A 283 -4.36 1.22 -19.13
N ASP A 284 -4.50 1.12 -17.81
CA ASP A 284 -5.68 1.55 -17.04
C ASP A 284 -5.27 2.46 -15.87
N TYR A 285 -4.19 3.21 -16.06
CA TYR A 285 -3.62 4.12 -15.06
C TYR A 285 -2.97 3.45 -13.83
N ILE A 286 -3.08 2.12 -13.70
CA ILE A 286 -2.56 1.35 -12.56
C ILE A 286 -1.65 0.21 -13.04
N HIS A 287 -2.04 -0.49 -14.09
CA HIS A 287 -1.40 -1.72 -14.53
C HIS A 287 -0.54 -1.54 -15.78
N LEU A 288 0.62 -2.20 -15.78
CA LEU A 288 1.57 -2.15 -16.90
C LEU A 288 0.98 -2.69 -18.21
N ASN A 289 1.16 -1.93 -19.29
CA ASN A 289 0.97 -2.40 -20.66
C ASN A 289 2.14 -3.29 -21.12
N LYS A 290 2.05 -3.84 -22.34
CA LYS A 290 3.06 -4.77 -22.89
C LYS A 290 4.49 -4.22 -22.83
N LYS A 291 4.70 -2.94 -23.18
CA LYS A 291 6.03 -2.29 -23.11
C LYS A 291 6.48 -2.09 -21.67
N GLY A 292 5.56 -1.68 -20.79
CA GLY A 292 5.80 -1.55 -19.36
C GLY A 292 6.26 -2.85 -18.72
N VAL A 293 5.59 -3.98 -19.02
CA VAL A 293 5.96 -5.31 -18.52
C VAL A 293 7.36 -5.71 -18.98
N GLN A 294 7.75 -5.40 -20.22
CA GLN A 294 9.09 -5.70 -20.73
C GLN A 294 10.18 -4.93 -19.98
N LEU A 295 9.99 -3.62 -19.75
CA LEU A 295 10.91 -2.80 -18.98
C LEU A 295 11.00 -3.29 -17.54
N PHE A 296 9.85 -3.55 -16.92
CA PHE A 296 9.73 -4.04 -15.56
C PHE A 296 10.48 -5.36 -15.36
N ALA A 297 10.19 -6.36 -16.19
CA ALA A 297 10.85 -7.66 -16.13
C ALA A 297 12.37 -7.56 -16.39
N ARG A 298 12.80 -6.66 -17.29
CA ARG A 298 14.23 -6.43 -17.55
C ARG A 298 14.94 -5.95 -16.28
N VAL A 299 14.41 -4.94 -15.60
CA VAL A 299 15.01 -4.40 -14.37
C VAL A 299 15.05 -5.48 -13.29
N LEU A 300 13.93 -6.20 -13.07
CA LEU A 300 13.87 -7.30 -12.10
C LEU A 300 14.96 -8.35 -12.36
N LYS A 301 15.11 -8.78 -13.62
CA LYS A 301 16.13 -9.76 -14.02
C LYS A 301 17.54 -9.26 -13.76
N SER A 302 17.84 -8.04 -14.22
CA SER A 302 19.17 -7.45 -14.07
C SER A 302 19.54 -7.30 -12.60
N THR A 303 18.63 -6.81 -11.75
CA THR A 303 18.91 -6.66 -10.32
C THR A 303 19.04 -8.01 -9.63
N ALA A 304 18.18 -8.99 -9.94
CA ALA A 304 18.24 -10.31 -9.31
C ALA A 304 19.52 -11.08 -9.68
N LEU A 305 19.91 -11.06 -10.95
CA LEU A 305 21.04 -11.86 -11.47
C LEU A 305 22.39 -11.14 -11.49
N ALA A 306 22.45 -9.83 -11.21
CA ALA A 306 23.74 -9.13 -11.13
C ALA A 306 24.67 -9.80 -10.11
N GLU A 307 25.83 -10.26 -10.54
CA GLU A 307 26.88 -10.71 -9.62
C GLU A 307 27.29 -9.55 -8.71
N SER A 308 27.48 -9.81 -7.42
CA SER A 308 28.03 -8.84 -6.49
C SER A 308 29.39 -8.35 -6.99
N GLU A 309 29.67 -7.06 -6.88
CA GLU A 309 30.93 -6.46 -7.37
C GLU A 309 32.18 -7.13 -6.77
N ASP A 310 32.04 -7.81 -5.62
CA ASP A 310 33.11 -8.59 -4.98
C ASP A 310 33.56 -9.80 -5.81
N GLN A 311 32.71 -10.42 -6.63
CA GLN A 311 33.11 -11.55 -7.48
C GLN A 311 33.81 -11.09 -8.77
N ARG A 312 33.54 -9.88 -9.26
CA ARG A 312 34.20 -9.36 -10.47
C ARG A 312 35.66 -8.97 -10.25
N LYS A 313 36.03 -8.59 -9.02
CA LYS A 313 37.43 -8.32 -8.64
C LYS A 313 38.25 -9.60 -8.50
N ALA A 314 37.63 -10.73 -8.17
CA ALA A 314 38.32 -12.02 -8.10
C ALA A 314 38.65 -12.62 -9.48
N CYS A 315 37.89 -12.27 -10.53
CA CYS A 315 38.09 -12.81 -11.89
C CYS A 315 38.98 -11.97 -12.81
N HIS A 316 39.40 -10.75 -12.40
CA HIS A 316 40.32 -9.89 -13.18
C HIS A 316 41.72 -9.78 -12.56
N GLY A 317 42.04 -10.67 -11.61
CA GLY A 317 43.35 -10.79 -10.98
C GLY A 317 44.01 -12.13 -11.28
N ILE A 318 44.27 -12.41 -12.57
CA ILE A 318 45.33 -13.32 -13.03
C ILE A 318 45.96 -12.67 -14.25
#